data_AF-A0A1Q7NB22-F1
#
_entry.id   AF-A0A1Q7NB22-F1
#
_cell.length_a   1.000
_cell.length_b   1.000
_cell.length_c   1.000
_cell.angle_alpha   90.00
_cell.angle_beta   90.00
_cell.angle_gamma   90.00
#
_symmetry.space_group_name_H-M   'P 1'
#
loop_
_entity.id
_entity.type
_entity.pdbx_description
1 polymer ?
#
loop_
_entity_poly.entity_id
_entity_poly.type
_entity_poly.pdbx_seq_one_letter_code
_entity_poly.pdbx_strand_id
1 'polypeptide(L)' 'MFGWTFGVFDTAKPGVEEIRRRVRKRLRPGAIVLLHDGDGYDPEGDRMQTANALPGIIEDGRNAGYEFAPLSELLHNHS' A
#
# COMPACT_ATOMS: atom_id res chain seq x y z
N MET A 1 1.22 -9.72 -17.51
CA MET A 1 1.64 -8.37 -17.07
C MET A 1 0.93 -8.11 -15.76
N PHE A 2 1.68 -7.90 -14.67
CA PHE A 2 1.12 -7.63 -13.35
C PHE A 2 1.33 -6.16 -13.02
N GLY A 3 0.30 -5.52 -12.48
CA GLY A 3 0.34 -4.14 -12.02
C GLY A 3 -0.34 -4.04 -10.65
N TRP A 4 -0.54 -2.82 -10.18
CA TRP A 4 -1.31 -2.56 -8.97
C TRP A 4 -2.79 -2.38 -9.29
N THR A 5 -3.65 -2.63 -8.31
CA THR A 5 -5.08 -2.31 -8.42
C THR A 5 -5.34 -0.82 -8.18
N PHE A 6 -4.54 -0.17 -7.31
CA PHE A 6 -4.53 1.27 -7.13
C PHE A 6 -3.22 1.75 -6.51
N GLY A 7 -2.85 2.99 -6.83
CA GLY A 7 -1.82 3.75 -6.12
C GLY A 7 -2.44 4.75 -5.13
N VAL A 8 -1.63 5.16 -4.16
CA VAL A 8 -2.01 6.17 -3.15
C VAL A 8 -1.25 7.49 -3.26
N PHE A 9 -0.37 7.62 -4.27
CA PHE A 9 0.44 8.81 -4.54
C PHE A 9 1.23 9.27 -3.31
N ASP A 10 1.89 8.31 -2.65
CA ASP A 10 2.76 8.53 -1.49
C ASP A 10 4.05 9.28 -1.86
N THR A 11 4.53 9.15 -3.11
CA THR A 11 5.67 9.91 -3.63
C THR A 11 5.44 11.42 -3.62
N ALA A 12 4.19 11.89 -3.68
CA ALA A 12 3.80 13.30 -3.57
C ALA A 12 3.87 13.86 -2.14
N LYS A 13 4.34 13.04 -1.18
CA LYS A 13 4.50 13.39 0.24
C LYS A 13 3.24 13.97 0.92
N PRO A 14 2.06 13.32 0.83
CA PRO A 14 0.79 13.88 1.31
C PRO A 14 0.57 13.78 2.83
N GLY A 15 1.47 13.13 3.57
CA GLY A 15 1.36 12.86 5.01
C GLY A 15 0.84 11.46 5.34
N VAL A 16 1.23 10.95 6.51
CA VAL A 16 0.96 9.58 7.01
C VAL A 16 -0.53 9.25 6.99
N GLU A 17 -1.36 10.10 7.59
CA GLU A 17 -2.81 9.84 7.69
C GLU A 17 -3.52 9.86 6.34
N GLU A 18 -3.06 10.69 5.41
CA GLU A 18 -3.63 10.75 4.07
C GLU A 18 -3.29 9.50 3.26
N ILE A 19 -2.07 8.97 3.39
CA ILE A 19 -1.68 7.67 2.81
C ILE A 19 -2.58 6.56 3.37
N ARG A 20 -2.68 6.47 4.71
CA ARG A 20 -3.53 5.47 5.40
C ARG A 20 -4.99 5.57 4.95
N ARG A 21 -5.55 6.78 4.90
CA ARG A 21 -6.93 7.06 4.46
C ARG A 21 -7.18 6.62 3.01
N ARG A 22 -6.23 6.90 2.11
CA ARG A 22 -6.33 6.50 0.69
C ARG A 22 -6.31 4.98 0.52
N VAL A 23 -5.49 4.27 1.29
CA VAL A 23 -5.51 2.80 1.31
C VAL A 23 -6.86 2.29 1.80
N ARG A 24 -7.30 2.72 2.99
CA ARG A 24 -8.56 2.29 3.60
C ARG A 24 -9.76 2.46 2.68
N LYS A 25 -9.84 3.58 1.95
CA LYS A 25 -10.95 3.88 1.02
C LYS A 25 -11.05 2.88 -0.15
N ARG A 26 -9.96 2.20 -0.51
CA ARG A 26 -9.87 1.37 -1.72
C ARG A 26 -9.58 -0.10 -1.44
N LEU A 27 -9.31 -0.47 -0.19
CA LEU A 27 -9.16 -1.87 0.20
C LEU A 27 -10.42 -2.67 -0.15
N ARG A 28 -10.17 -3.85 -0.68
CA ARG A 28 -11.14 -4.89 -1.05
C ARG A 28 -10.40 -6.21 -1.21
N PRO A 29 -11.07 -7.37 -1.16
CA PRO A 29 -10.44 -8.66 -1.45
C PRO A 29 -9.66 -8.63 -2.78
N GLY A 30 -8.43 -9.14 -2.76
CA GLY A 30 -7.53 -9.18 -3.93
C GLY A 30 -6.90 -7.84 -4.34
N ALA A 31 -7.01 -6.79 -3.53
CA ALA A 31 -6.35 -5.52 -3.80
C ALA A 31 -4.81 -5.65 -3.75
N ILE A 32 -4.15 -5.10 -4.77
CA ILE A 32 -2.70 -4.86 -4.81
C ILE A 32 -2.47 -3.36 -4.70
N VAL A 33 -1.81 -2.92 -3.63
CA VAL A 33 -1.56 -1.49 -3.32
C VAL A 33 -0.14 -1.13 -3.75
N LEU A 34 0.02 -0.06 -4.51
CA LEU A 34 1.35 0.49 -4.84
C LEU A 34 1.79 1.51 -3.77
N LEU A 35 2.97 1.27 -3.20
CA LEU A 35 3.72 2.14 -2.27
C LEU A 35 5.19 2.20 -2.71
N HIS A 36 5.90 3.22 -2.23
CA HIS A 36 7.28 3.51 -2.61
C HIS A 36 8.18 3.73 -1.40
N ASP A 37 9.33 3.06 -1.39
CA ASP A 37 10.48 3.34 -0.52
C ASP A 37 11.53 4.24 -1.22
N GLY A 38 11.31 4.59 -2.50
CA GLY A 38 12.04 5.57 -3.28
C GLY A 38 11.25 5.98 -4.53
N ASP A 39 11.58 7.12 -5.15
CA ASP A 39 10.85 7.62 -6.33
C ASP A 39 11.67 7.67 -7.62
N GLY A 40 12.95 7.29 -7.58
CA GLY A 40 13.84 7.27 -8.75
C GLY A 40 14.29 8.65 -9.25
N TYR A 41 13.82 9.73 -8.62
CA TYR A 41 14.21 11.10 -8.95
C TYR A 41 15.13 11.69 -7.88
N ASP A 42 14.94 11.29 -6.62
CA ASP A 42 15.74 11.74 -5.49
C ASP A 42 16.25 10.52 -4.69
N PRO A 43 17.52 10.12 -4.88
CA PRO A 43 18.09 8.95 -4.19
C PRO A 43 18.20 9.13 -2.67
N GLU A 44 18.11 10.37 -2.16
CA GLU A 44 18.17 10.69 -0.73
C GLU A 44 16.79 11.13 -0.20
N GLY A 45 15.75 11.07 -1.04
CA GLY A 45 14.46 11.66 -0.75
C GLY A 45 13.69 10.92 0.33
N ASP A 46 13.48 11.56 1.47
CA ASP A 46 12.75 11.00 2.62
C ASP A 46 11.37 10.41 2.23
N ARG A 47 11.18 9.12 2.56
CA ARG A 47 9.94 8.34 2.41
C ARG A 47 9.38 7.83 3.74
N MET A 48 9.85 8.34 4.87
CA MET A 48 9.44 7.86 6.19
C MET A 48 7.94 7.99 6.44
N GLN A 49 7.23 8.93 5.81
CA GLN A 49 5.77 8.98 5.93
C GLN A 49 5.06 7.74 5.35
N THR A 50 5.61 7.12 4.30
CA THR A 50 5.08 5.88 3.72
C THR A 50 5.30 4.75 4.70
N ALA A 51 6.52 4.62 5.22
CA ALA A 51 6.86 3.60 6.23
C ALA A 51 6.02 3.77 7.51
N ASN A 52 5.89 5.00 8.01
CA ASN A 52 5.11 5.34 9.20
C ASN A 52 3.60 5.12 9.02
N ALA A 53 3.09 5.06 7.78
CA ALA A 53 1.70 4.72 7.51
C ALA A 53 1.43 3.21 7.59
N LEU A 54 2.46 2.35 7.43
CA LEU A 54 2.30 0.90 7.37
C LEU A 54 1.64 0.30 8.63
N PRO A 55 2.01 0.66 9.87
CA PRO A 55 1.36 0.10 11.06
C PRO A 55 -0.16 0.32 11.05
N GLY A 56 -0.60 1.55 10.74
CA GLY A 56 -2.02 1.89 10.67
C GLY A 56 -2.76 1.26 9.49
N ILE A 57 -2.09 1.10 8.34
CA ILE A 57 -2.64 0.38 7.18
C ILE A 57 -2.89 -1.10 7.51
N ILE A 58 -1.90 -1.73 8.16
CA ILE A 58 -1.97 -3.15 8.55
C ILE A 58 -3.07 -3.36 9.59
N GLU A 59 -3.14 -2.47 10.59
CA GLU A 59 -4.21 -2.47 11.59
C GLU A 59 -5.59 -2.35 10.94
N ASP A 60 -5.79 -1.35 10.07
CA ASP A 60 -7.06 -1.14 9.38
C ASP A 60 -7.47 -2.35 8.54
N GLY A 61 -6.52 -2.94 7.81
CA GLY A 61 -6.75 -4.12 6.98
C GLY A 61 -7.16 -5.34 7.81
N ARG A 62 -6.44 -5.62 8.90
CA ARG A 62 -6.75 -6.72 9.82
C ARG A 62 -8.10 -6.53 10.51
N ASN A 63 -8.40 -5.32 10.96
CA ASN A 63 -9.69 -4.99 11.57
C ASN A 63 -10.86 -5.12 10.59
N ALA A 64 -10.61 -4.91 9.29
CA ALA A 64 -11.58 -5.15 8.23
C ALA A 64 -11.68 -6.62 7.78
N GLY A 65 -10.93 -7.53 8.42
CA GLY A 65 -10.94 -8.97 8.10
C GLY A 65 -10.09 -9.37 6.90
N TYR A 66 -9.14 -8.52 6.48
CA TYR A 66 -8.20 -8.84 5.41
C TYR A 66 -6.90 -9.44 5.94
N GLU A 67 -6.30 -10.29 5.12
CA GLU A 67 -4.93 -10.79 5.29
C GLU A 67 -4.02 -10.15 4.23
N PHE A 68 -2.75 -9.97 4.59
CA PHE A 68 -1.72 -9.49 3.68
C PHE A 68 -0.83 -10.67 3.29
N ALA A 69 -0.73 -10.94 2.00
CA ALA A 69 0.00 -12.07 1.46
C ALA A 69 0.94 -11.63 0.33
N PRO A 70 2.00 -12.42 0.05
CA PRO A 70 2.78 -12.27 -1.18
C PRO A 70 1.91 -12.41 -2.43
N LEU A 71 2.33 -11.77 -3.53
CA LEU A 71 1.60 -11.84 -4.80
C LEU A 71 1.43 -13.29 -5.29
N SER A 72 2.40 -14.16 -5.05
CA SER A 72 2.33 -15.58 -5.45
C SER A 72 1.15 -16.32 -4.82
N GLU A 73 0.81 -16.03 -3.57
CA GLU A 73 -0.33 -16.65 -2.89
C GLU A 73 -1.66 -16.12 -3.41
N LEU A 74 -1.72 -14.81 -3.68
CA LEU A 74 -2.89 -14.20 -4.31
C LEU A 74 -3.17 -14.84 -5.69
N LEU A 75 -2.14 -15.10 -6.49
CA LEU A 75 -2.29 -15.68 -7.82
C LEU A 75 -2.73 -17.16 -7.79
N HIS A 76 -2.23 -17.96 -6.84
CA HIS A 76 -2.64 -19.37 -6.74
C HIS A 76 -4.10 -19.55 -6.33
N ASN A 77 -4.65 -18.66 -5.48
CA ASN A 77 -6.03 -18.74 -4.99
C ASN A 77 -7.10 -18.32 -6.01
N HIS A 78 -6.71 -17.93 -7.23
CA HIS A 78 -7.60 -17.57 -8.34
C HIS A 78 -7.51 -18.57 -9.52
N SER A 79 -7.04 -19.79 -9.25
CA SER A 79 -6.93 -20.90 -10.22
C SER A 79 -8.13 -21.83 -10.16
#